data_AF-A0A4Q1S9S6-F1
#
_entry.id   AF-A0A4Q1S9S6-F1
#
_cell.length_a   1.000
_cell.length_b   1.000
_cell.length_c   1.000
_cell.angle_alpha   90.00
_cell.angle_beta   90.00
_cell.angle_gamma   90.00
#
_symmetry.space_group_name_H-M   'P 1'
#
loop_
_entity.id
_entity.type
_entity.pdbx_description
1 polymer ?
#
loop_
_entity_poly.entity_id
_entity_poly.type
_entity_poly.pdbx_seq_one_letter_code
_entity_poly.pdbx_strand_id
1 'polypeptide(L)'
;MARRAARGSQLRSTLTMEADWDALIGPDEPAIVAPWEGFADLRLHPEAAHTLPETAAWPELAEALLTLHAPASPVFTSKCDLWPLASEDIDPYEFDATPDHAAYGIAAYIDIVPAHAAVHTSFPATEQLVRALVEDLRRQTLAHPGRVDCVLRPADIDNGPGFAFTLYTAACGATESSARAHWKAVLHAAVLATIRAAIAAVNNRDAANAGA
;
A
#
# COMPACT_ATOMS: atom_id res chain seq x y z
N MET A 1 -44.77 31.28 -16.86
CA MET A 1 -44.46 30.42 -15.69
C MET A 1 -43.99 29.06 -16.17
N ALA A 2 -42.69 28.90 -16.44
CA ALA A 2 -42.10 27.61 -16.83
C ALA A 2 -41.02 27.25 -15.81
N ARG A 3 -41.32 26.28 -14.92
CA ARG A 3 -40.32 25.63 -14.07
C ARG A 3 -39.59 24.59 -14.92
N ARG A 4 -38.35 24.89 -15.32
CA ARG A 4 -37.43 23.90 -15.88
C ARG A 4 -36.65 23.30 -14.71
N ALA A 5 -37.06 22.12 -14.28
CA ALA A 5 -36.32 21.33 -13.29
C ALA A 5 -34.96 20.95 -13.88
N ALA A 6 -33.89 21.44 -13.27
CA ALA A 6 -32.53 20.99 -13.56
C ALA A 6 -32.41 19.53 -13.09
N ARG A 7 -32.35 18.59 -14.03
CA ARG A 7 -31.83 17.25 -13.77
C ARG A 7 -30.31 17.37 -13.72
N GLY A 8 -29.76 17.52 -12.52
CA GLY A 8 -28.35 17.28 -12.28
C GLY A 8 -28.08 15.80 -12.56
N SER A 9 -27.32 15.53 -13.61
CA SER A 9 -26.79 14.20 -13.91
C SER A 9 -25.72 13.88 -12.87
N GLN A 10 -26.11 13.18 -11.80
CA GLN A 10 -25.16 12.44 -10.96
C GLN A 10 -24.84 11.13 -11.66
N LEU A 11 -23.94 11.17 -12.64
CA LEU A 11 -23.14 10.01 -12.99
C LEU A 11 -21.97 10.00 -12.01
N ARG A 12 -22.11 9.32 -10.87
CA ARG A 12 -20.93 8.90 -10.10
C ARG A 12 -20.25 7.84 -10.96
N SER A 13 -19.28 8.22 -11.78
CA SER A 13 -18.33 7.24 -12.30
C SER A 13 -17.62 6.67 -11.09
N THR A 14 -17.78 5.37 -10.87
CA THR A 14 -16.83 4.64 -10.02
C THR A 14 -15.45 4.85 -10.64
N LEU A 15 -14.54 5.48 -9.91
CA LEU A 15 -13.15 5.64 -10.34
C LEU A 15 -12.47 4.29 -10.08
N THR A 16 -11.73 3.79 -11.07
CA THR A 16 -10.79 2.69 -10.83
C THR A 16 -9.61 3.26 -10.06
N MET A 17 -9.09 2.52 -9.08
CA MET A 17 -7.91 2.98 -8.35
C MET A 17 -6.70 3.08 -9.30
N GLU A 18 -6.03 4.22 -9.29
CA GLU A 18 -4.71 4.34 -9.93
C GLU A 18 -3.71 3.52 -9.13
N ALA A 19 -3.12 2.53 -9.77
CA ALA A 19 -2.09 1.72 -9.15
C ALA A 19 -0.99 1.38 -10.14
N ASP A 20 0.26 1.44 -9.72
CA ASP A 20 1.39 1.03 -10.54
C ASP A 20 2.50 0.36 -9.74
N TRP A 21 3.47 -0.20 -10.43
CA TRP A 21 4.67 -0.74 -9.80
C TRP A 21 5.93 -0.44 -10.60
N ASP A 22 7.05 -0.39 -9.89
CA ASP A 22 8.38 -0.24 -10.44
C ASP A 22 9.38 -1.14 -9.68
N ALA A 23 10.57 -1.33 -10.23
CA ALA A 23 11.67 -2.06 -9.61
C ALA A 23 12.94 -1.19 -9.57
N LEU A 24 13.36 -0.82 -8.36
CA LEU A 24 14.61 -0.11 -8.10
C LEU A 24 15.62 -1.08 -7.51
N ILE A 25 16.41 -1.71 -8.39
CA ILE A 25 17.31 -2.85 -8.09
C ILE A 25 18.77 -2.58 -8.50
N GLY A 26 19.17 -1.31 -8.53
CA GLY A 26 20.56 -0.91 -8.75
C GLY A 26 21.48 -1.21 -7.56
N PRO A 27 22.80 -1.30 -7.76
CA PRO A 27 23.77 -1.60 -6.69
C PRO A 27 23.83 -0.54 -5.59
N ASP A 28 23.44 0.69 -5.90
CA ASP A 28 23.42 1.83 -4.98
C ASP A 28 22.01 2.18 -4.48
N GLU A 29 20.99 1.40 -4.89
CA GLU A 29 19.62 1.63 -4.46
C GLU A 29 19.43 1.18 -3.00
N PRO A 30 18.65 1.94 -2.20
CA PRO A 30 18.44 1.61 -0.80
C PRO A 30 17.68 0.29 -0.65
N ALA A 31 18.28 -0.64 0.09
CA ALA A 31 17.65 -1.91 0.44
C ALA A 31 16.64 -1.74 1.58
N ILE A 32 15.58 -2.55 1.55
CA ILE A 32 14.69 -2.74 2.70
C ILE A 32 15.39 -3.67 3.69
N VAL A 33 15.67 -3.19 4.90
CA VAL A 33 16.42 -3.95 5.92
C VAL A 33 15.51 -4.34 7.07
N ALA A 34 15.54 -5.59 7.52
CA ALA A 34 14.91 -6.02 8.76
C ALA A 34 15.69 -7.21 9.36
N PRO A 35 16.17 -7.14 10.62
CA PRO A 35 16.02 -6.05 11.58
C PRO A 35 17.02 -4.90 11.34
N TRP A 36 16.69 -3.71 11.84
CA TRP A 36 17.55 -2.53 11.89
C TRP A 36 17.53 -1.91 13.30
N GLU A 37 18.42 -0.97 13.61
CA GLU A 37 18.46 -0.32 14.94
C GLU A 37 17.18 0.48 15.19
N GLY A 38 16.34 0.04 16.14
CA GLY A 38 15.02 0.63 16.40
C GLY A 38 13.86 -0.11 15.73
N PHE A 39 14.13 -1.23 15.06
CA PHE A 39 13.11 -2.10 14.49
C PHE A 39 12.18 -2.66 15.58
N ALA A 40 10.88 -2.40 15.41
CA ALA A 40 9.83 -3.04 16.19
C ALA A 40 9.33 -4.29 15.46
N ASP A 41 9.62 -5.47 16.02
CA ASP A 41 9.19 -6.73 15.42
C ASP A 41 7.71 -7.02 15.70
N LEU A 42 6.86 -6.50 14.82
CA LEU A 42 5.41 -6.68 14.89
C LEU A 42 4.97 -8.13 14.63
N ARG A 43 5.87 -9.04 14.21
CA ARG A 43 5.56 -10.48 14.12
C ARG A 43 5.38 -11.10 15.51
N LEU A 44 6.11 -10.59 16.49
CA LEU A 44 6.09 -11.06 17.88
C LEU A 44 5.04 -10.33 18.72
N HIS A 45 4.90 -9.02 18.47
CA HIS A 45 4.03 -8.12 19.23
C HIS A 45 3.25 -7.18 18.30
N PRO A 46 2.24 -7.67 17.55
CA PRO A 46 1.48 -6.85 16.62
C PRO A 46 0.87 -5.59 17.27
N GLU A 47 0.46 -5.69 18.54
CA GLU A 47 -0.12 -4.59 19.32
C GLU A 47 0.83 -3.39 19.50
N ALA A 48 2.16 -3.61 19.37
CA ALA A 48 3.14 -2.55 19.41
C ALA A 48 2.97 -1.55 18.25
N ALA A 49 2.23 -1.91 17.20
CA ALA A 49 1.84 -0.99 16.13
C ALA A 49 1.23 0.31 16.68
N HIS A 50 0.41 0.26 17.74
CA HIS A 50 -0.20 1.45 18.35
C HIS A 50 0.76 2.32 19.16
N THR A 51 1.97 1.82 19.43
CA THR A 51 2.99 2.54 20.20
C THR A 51 4.06 3.18 19.33
N LEU A 52 4.00 2.94 18.01
CA LEU A 52 4.91 3.55 17.05
C LEU A 52 4.65 5.05 16.95
N PRO A 53 5.69 5.90 16.99
CA PRO A 53 5.56 7.35 16.81
C PRO A 53 4.72 7.75 15.59
N GLU A 54 4.91 7.05 14.48
CA GLU A 54 4.27 7.30 13.18
C GLU A 54 2.75 7.06 13.23
N THR A 55 2.28 6.20 14.13
CA THR A 55 0.87 5.84 14.26
C THR A 55 0.12 6.61 15.34
N ALA A 56 0.83 7.36 16.19
CA ALA A 56 0.25 8.03 17.34
C ALA A 56 -0.88 9.01 16.96
N ALA A 57 -0.73 9.70 15.84
CA ALA A 57 -1.75 10.61 15.28
C ALA A 57 -2.66 9.95 14.22
N TRP A 58 -2.31 8.73 13.78
CA TRP A 58 -2.86 8.06 12.60
C TRP A 58 -3.24 6.61 12.94
N PRO A 59 -4.30 6.40 13.75
CA PRO A 59 -4.77 5.06 14.13
C PRO A 59 -5.08 4.17 12.93
N GLU A 60 -5.45 4.72 11.78
CA GLU A 60 -5.65 3.98 10.54
C GLU A 60 -4.38 3.26 10.05
N LEU A 61 -3.19 3.86 10.26
CA LEU A 61 -1.92 3.21 9.95
C LEU A 61 -1.64 2.05 10.93
N ALA A 62 -1.92 2.24 12.22
CA ALA A 62 -1.82 1.14 13.18
C ALA A 62 -2.77 -0.03 12.84
N GLU A 63 -4.02 0.28 12.47
CA GLU A 63 -5.00 -0.73 12.00
C GLU A 63 -4.48 -1.50 10.78
N ALA A 64 -3.85 -0.80 9.82
CA ALA A 64 -3.24 -1.42 8.65
C ALA A 64 -2.07 -2.35 9.03
N LEU A 65 -1.16 -1.89 9.90
CA LEU A 65 -0.04 -2.70 10.38
C LEU A 65 -0.53 -3.93 11.14
N LEU A 66 -1.52 -3.81 12.02
CA LEU A 66 -2.13 -4.95 12.70
C LEU A 66 -2.72 -5.96 11.72
N THR A 67 -3.39 -5.48 10.68
CA THR A 67 -3.98 -6.34 9.65
C THR A 67 -2.90 -7.08 8.86
N LEU A 68 -1.81 -6.40 8.50
CA LEU A 68 -0.65 -7.00 7.82
C LEU A 68 0.09 -8.03 8.68
N HIS A 69 -0.03 -7.98 10.02
CA HIS A 69 0.56 -8.96 10.94
C HIS A 69 -0.47 -9.93 11.54
N ALA A 70 -1.70 -9.96 11.01
CA ALA A 70 -2.69 -10.94 11.42
C ALA A 70 -2.20 -12.37 11.09
N PRO A 71 -2.59 -13.41 11.84
CA PRO A 71 -2.09 -14.78 11.62
C PRO A 71 -2.27 -15.35 10.20
N ALA A 72 -3.24 -14.83 9.45
CA ALA A 72 -3.51 -15.25 8.07
C ALA A 72 -2.68 -14.49 7.01
N SER A 73 -1.91 -13.49 7.42
CA SER A 73 -1.10 -12.66 6.53
C SER A 73 0.29 -13.28 6.34
N PRO A 74 0.71 -13.60 5.10
CA PRO A 74 2.03 -14.17 4.84
C PRO A 74 3.09 -13.08 4.56
N VAL A 75 2.93 -11.90 5.14
CA VAL A 75 3.89 -10.78 5.07
C VAL A 75 4.15 -10.22 6.47
N PHE A 76 5.23 -9.47 6.60
CA PHE A 76 5.49 -8.60 7.74
C PHE A 76 6.05 -7.27 7.24
N THR A 77 6.22 -6.28 8.14
CA THR A 77 6.70 -4.95 7.75
C THR A 77 8.05 -4.60 8.35
N SER A 78 8.85 -3.79 7.66
CA SER A 78 10.13 -3.28 8.18
C SER A 78 10.04 -1.87 8.76
N LYS A 79 9.45 -0.94 7.99
CA LYS A 79 9.31 0.49 8.31
C LYS A 79 8.00 1.00 7.74
N CYS A 80 7.52 2.10 8.28
CA CYS A 80 6.45 2.88 7.69
C CYS A 80 6.67 4.35 8.02
N ASP A 81 6.06 5.24 7.24
CA ASP A 81 5.95 6.65 7.55
C ASP A 81 4.69 7.23 6.91
N LEU A 82 4.25 8.40 7.38
CA LEU A 82 3.09 9.12 6.87
C LEU A 82 3.32 10.62 6.96
N TRP A 83 3.01 11.32 5.87
CA TRP A 83 3.08 12.77 5.81
C TRP A 83 1.86 13.38 5.11
N PRO A 84 1.38 14.54 5.57
CA PRO A 84 0.41 15.33 4.82
C PRO A 84 1.05 15.90 3.55
N LEU A 85 0.24 16.08 2.51
CA LEU A 85 0.61 16.75 1.26
C LEU A 85 -0.05 18.13 1.23
N ALA A 86 0.73 19.16 0.91
CA ALA A 86 0.20 20.50 0.66
C ALA A 86 -0.43 20.56 -0.75
N SER A 87 -1.27 21.57 -1.00
CA SER A 87 -2.00 21.70 -2.27
C SER A 87 -1.08 21.77 -3.50
N GLU A 88 0.12 22.35 -3.34
CA GLU A 88 1.14 22.46 -4.35
C GLU A 88 1.87 21.15 -4.67
N ASP A 89 1.82 20.18 -3.77
CA ASP A 89 2.42 18.84 -3.93
C ASP A 89 1.44 17.83 -4.53
N ILE A 90 0.19 18.23 -4.79
CA ILE A 90 -0.87 17.38 -5.32
C ILE A 90 -1.08 17.74 -6.79
N ASP A 91 -0.72 16.83 -7.69
CA ASP A 91 -1.22 16.87 -9.07
C ASP A 91 -2.59 16.16 -9.12
N PRO A 92 -3.72 16.88 -9.27
CA PRO A 92 -5.04 16.26 -9.26
C PRO A 92 -5.19 15.15 -10.30
N TYR A 93 -4.48 15.22 -11.42
CA TYR A 93 -4.56 14.22 -12.48
C TYR A 93 -3.91 12.89 -12.09
N GLU A 94 -2.89 12.89 -11.24
CA GLU A 94 -2.29 11.66 -10.71
C GLU A 94 -3.20 10.91 -9.73
N PHE A 95 -4.17 11.61 -9.13
CA PHE A 95 -5.13 11.03 -8.19
C PHE A 95 -6.49 10.71 -8.82
N ASP A 96 -6.70 11.04 -10.11
CA ASP A 96 -8.01 11.06 -10.77
C ASP A 96 -9.03 11.98 -10.04
N ALA A 97 -8.55 13.15 -9.63
CA ALA A 97 -9.32 14.18 -8.95
C ALA A 97 -9.50 15.43 -9.82
N THR A 98 -10.58 16.18 -9.57
CA THR A 98 -10.69 17.55 -10.08
C THR A 98 -9.88 18.50 -9.20
N PRO A 99 -9.33 19.61 -9.72
CA PRO A 99 -8.57 20.59 -8.92
C PRO A 99 -9.28 21.05 -7.64
N ASP A 100 -10.60 21.29 -7.69
CA ASP A 100 -11.40 21.73 -6.54
C ASP A 100 -11.48 20.69 -5.40
N HIS A 101 -11.11 19.44 -5.68
CA HIS A 101 -11.13 18.32 -4.72
C HIS A 101 -9.71 17.84 -4.34
N ALA A 102 -8.67 18.58 -4.71
CA ALA A 102 -7.27 18.25 -4.51
C ALA A 102 -6.55 19.31 -3.64
N ALA A 103 -7.20 19.75 -2.56
CA ALA A 103 -6.68 20.83 -1.70
C ALA A 103 -5.81 20.31 -0.54
N TYR A 104 -6.10 19.10 -0.06
CA TYR A 104 -5.38 18.43 1.03
C TYR A 104 -5.06 17.01 0.60
N GLY A 105 -3.90 16.49 0.97
CA GLY A 105 -3.52 15.13 0.69
C GLY A 105 -2.83 14.46 1.86
N ILE A 106 -2.78 13.14 1.82
CA ILE A 106 -2.03 12.31 2.74
C ILE A 106 -1.33 11.25 1.91
N ALA A 107 -0.05 11.05 2.19
CA ALA A 107 0.72 9.95 1.67
C ALA A 107 1.34 9.17 2.82
N ALA A 108 1.49 7.87 2.62
CA ALA A 108 2.19 6.99 3.53
C ALA A 108 2.94 5.92 2.75
N TYR A 109 4.00 5.38 3.33
CA TYR A 109 4.62 4.16 2.84
C TYR A 109 4.68 3.09 3.93
N ILE A 110 4.67 1.82 3.49
CA ILE A 110 4.94 0.66 4.33
C ILE A 110 5.90 -0.26 3.58
N ASP A 111 7.04 -0.57 4.16
CA ASP A 111 7.94 -1.60 3.62
C ASP A 111 7.37 -2.98 3.94
N ILE A 112 6.99 -3.73 2.90
CA ILE A 112 6.38 -5.05 2.97
C ILE A 112 7.41 -6.13 2.63
N VAL A 113 7.56 -7.11 3.52
CA VAL A 113 8.44 -8.25 3.34
C VAL A 113 7.62 -9.55 3.26
N PRO A 114 7.72 -10.32 2.16
CA PRO A 114 7.14 -11.67 2.12
C PRO A 114 7.78 -12.57 3.18
N ALA A 115 6.95 -13.15 4.07
CA ALA A 115 7.46 -13.98 5.16
C ALA A 115 8.06 -15.31 4.67
N HIS A 116 7.59 -15.81 3.53
CA HIS A 116 8.06 -17.08 2.97
C HIS A 116 9.37 -16.90 2.21
N ALA A 117 10.43 -17.60 2.63
CA ALA A 117 11.77 -17.49 2.04
C ALA A 117 11.79 -17.70 0.52
N ALA A 118 11.10 -18.73 0.01
CA ALA A 118 11.04 -18.99 -1.43
C ALA A 118 10.38 -17.87 -2.25
N VAL A 119 9.67 -16.94 -1.60
CA VAL A 119 9.16 -15.72 -2.24
C VAL A 119 10.22 -14.63 -2.16
N HIS A 120 10.64 -14.20 -0.96
CA HIS A 120 11.54 -13.05 -0.85
C HIS A 120 12.96 -13.30 -1.37
N THR A 121 13.45 -14.53 -1.47
CA THR A 121 14.77 -14.80 -2.08
C THR A 121 14.73 -14.89 -3.61
N SER A 122 13.56 -14.72 -4.22
CA SER A 122 13.36 -14.89 -5.66
C SER A 122 12.74 -13.63 -6.27
N PHE A 123 13.55 -12.87 -7.04
CA PHE A 123 13.05 -11.69 -7.74
C PHE A 123 11.78 -11.97 -8.55
N PRO A 124 11.71 -13.03 -9.41
CA PRO A 124 10.49 -13.32 -10.16
C PRO A 124 9.28 -13.62 -9.26
N ALA A 125 9.47 -14.19 -8.06
CA ALA A 125 8.37 -14.43 -7.13
C ALA A 125 7.83 -13.12 -6.56
N THR A 126 8.71 -12.25 -6.06
CA THR A 126 8.33 -10.97 -5.48
C THR A 126 7.74 -10.05 -6.55
N GLU A 127 8.30 -10.04 -7.75
CA GLU A 127 7.75 -9.31 -8.90
C GLU A 127 6.33 -9.79 -9.25
N GLN A 128 6.13 -11.11 -9.35
CA GLN A 128 4.79 -11.66 -9.63
C GLN A 128 3.77 -11.30 -8.54
N LEU A 129 4.18 -11.31 -7.27
CA LEU A 129 3.34 -10.87 -6.15
C LEU A 129 2.95 -9.40 -6.34
N VAL A 130 3.91 -8.51 -6.56
CA VAL A 130 3.67 -7.07 -6.73
C VAL A 130 2.77 -6.78 -7.93
N ARG A 131 3.00 -7.45 -9.05
CA ARG A 131 2.14 -7.36 -10.24
C ARG A 131 0.71 -7.81 -9.94
N ALA A 132 0.54 -8.94 -9.27
CA ALA A 132 -0.79 -9.45 -8.91
C ALA A 132 -1.54 -8.50 -7.96
N LEU A 133 -0.82 -7.88 -7.01
CA LEU A 133 -1.35 -6.84 -6.12
C LEU A 133 -1.85 -5.65 -6.93
N VAL A 134 -1.03 -5.09 -7.81
CA VAL A 134 -1.39 -3.89 -8.60
C VAL A 134 -2.53 -4.20 -9.56
N GLU A 135 -2.51 -5.35 -10.23
CA GLU A 135 -3.60 -5.80 -11.09
C GLU A 135 -4.92 -5.96 -10.31
N ASP A 136 -4.86 -6.37 -9.04
CA ASP A 136 -6.04 -6.44 -8.18
C ASP A 136 -6.57 -5.06 -7.82
N LEU A 137 -5.70 -4.12 -7.47
CA LEU A 137 -6.09 -2.75 -7.15
C LEU A 137 -6.72 -2.03 -8.35
N ARG A 138 -6.14 -2.17 -9.55
CA ARG A 138 -6.69 -1.61 -10.79
C ARG A 138 -8.12 -2.07 -11.10
N ARG A 139 -8.50 -3.26 -10.62
CA ARG A 139 -9.87 -3.80 -10.78
C ARG A 139 -10.84 -3.32 -9.71
N GLN A 140 -10.35 -2.74 -8.62
CA GLN A 140 -11.19 -2.23 -7.56
C GLN A 140 -11.78 -0.89 -7.95
N THR A 141 -13.05 -0.68 -7.58
CA THR A 141 -13.72 0.60 -7.71
C THR A 141 -13.75 1.27 -6.35
N LEU A 142 -13.15 2.45 -6.25
CA LEU A 142 -13.26 3.28 -5.06
C LEU A 142 -14.17 4.46 -5.35
N ALA A 143 -14.87 4.91 -4.31
CA ALA A 143 -15.72 6.09 -4.39
C ALA A 143 -14.91 7.40 -4.37
N HIS A 144 -13.58 7.31 -4.24
CA HIS A 144 -12.71 8.41 -3.87
C HIS A 144 -11.39 8.39 -4.66
N PRO A 145 -10.82 9.57 -5.00
CA PRO A 145 -9.52 9.70 -5.64
C PRO A 145 -8.41 9.10 -4.77
N GLY A 146 -7.44 8.43 -5.38
CA GLY A 146 -6.39 7.75 -4.65
C GLY A 146 -5.46 6.93 -5.52
N ARG A 147 -4.22 6.79 -5.07
CA ARG A 147 -3.15 6.12 -5.80
C ARG A 147 -2.38 5.15 -4.91
N VAL A 148 -1.92 4.06 -5.50
CA VAL A 148 -1.01 3.10 -4.88
C VAL A 148 0.19 2.85 -5.80
N ASP A 149 1.40 2.99 -5.29
CA ASP A 149 2.60 2.59 -6.02
C ASP A 149 3.36 1.53 -5.23
N CYS A 150 3.77 0.47 -5.91
CA CYS A 150 4.62 -0.57 -5.32
C CYS A 150 6.02 -0.50 -5.91
N VAL A 151 7.03 -0.26 -5.07
CA VAL A 151 8.42 -0.21 -5.51
C VAL A 151 9.15 -1.45 -4.99
N LEU A 152 9.43 -2.39 -5.88
CA LEU A 152 10.24 -3.57 -5.57
C LEU A 152 11.70 -3.15 -5.38
N ARG A 153 12.31 -3.62 -4.29
CA ARG A 153 13.67 -3.25 -3.86
C ARG A 153 14.47 -4.48 -3.44
N PRO A 154 15.81 -4.42 -3.50
CA PRO A 154 16.67 -5.32 -2.75
C PRO A 154 16.28 -5.28 -1.27
N ALA A 155 16.51 -6.38 -0.57
CA ALA A 155 16.26 -6.47 0.85
C ALA A 155 17.38 -7.22 1.57
N ASP A 156 17.59 -6.87 2.83
CA ASP A 156 18.40 -7.62 3.79
C ASP A 156 17.48 -8.07 4.93
N ILE A 157 17.07 -9.33 4.88
CA ILE A 157 16.08 -9.93 5.76
C ILE A 157 16.76 -10.96 6.64
N ASP A 158 16.71 -10.75 7.95
CA ASP A 158 17.35 -11.58 8.97
C ASP A 158 18.85 -11.84 8.66
N ASN A 159 19.54 -10.83 8.09
CA ASN A 159 20.94 -10.86 7.60
C ASN A 159 21.15 -11.70 6.33
N GLY A 160 20.11 -11.90 5.53
CA GLY A 160 20.12 -12.61 4.27
C GLY A 160 19.61 -11.75 3.11
N PRO A 161 20.24 -11.82 1.92
CA PRO A 161 19.79 -11.05 0.76
C PRO A 161 18.45 -11.55 0.22
N GLY A 162 17.62 -10.63 -0.23
CA GLY A 162 16.33 -10.93 -0.86
C GLY A 162 15.73 -9.73 -1.56
N PHE A 163 14.41 -9.78 -1.70
CA PHE A 163 13.58 -8.79 -2.37
C PHE A 163 12.32 -8.56 -1.55
N ALA A 164 12.02 -7.29 -1.35
CA ALA A 164 10.82 -6.80 -0.68
C ALA A 164 10.26 -5.65 -1.52
N PHE A 165 9.19 -5.00 -1.08
CA PHE A 165 8.68 -3.83 -1.78
C PHE A 165 8.16 -2.78 -0.81
N THR A 166 8.32 -1.52 -1.18
CA THR A 166 7.67 -0.41 -0.49
C THR A 166 6.30 -0.18 -1.11
N LEU A 167 5.25 -0.23 -0.29
CA LEU A 167 3.87 0.08 -0.65
C LEU A 167 3.59 1.54 -0.31
N TYR A 168 3.50 2.39 -1.33
CA TYR A 168 3.05 3.78 -1.20
C TYR A 168 1.54 3.85 -1.37
N THR A 169 0.89 4.60 -0.50
CA THR A 169 -0.55 4.88 -0.59
C THR A 169 -0.74 6.38 -0.45
N ALA A 170 -1.54 6.97 -1.33
CA ALA A 170 -1.84 8.39 -1.26
C ALA A 170 -3.28 8.68 -1.67
N ALA A 171 -3.87 9.71 -1.09
CA ALA A 171 -5.17 10.22 -1.51
C ALA A 171 -5.30 11.72 -1.23
N CYS A 172 -6.21 12.38 -1.93
CA CYS A 172 -6.49 13.80 -1.75
C CYS A 172 -7.99 14.08 -1.51
N GLY A 173 -8.30 15.27 -1.00
CA GLY A 173 -9.65 15.73 -0.75
C GLY A 173 -9.77 17.25 -0.65
N ALA A 174 -11.00 17.76 -0.68
CA ALA A 174 -11.30 19.19 -0.54
C ALA A 174 -11.05 19.72 0.89
N THR A 175 -11.02 18.82 1.88
CA THR A 175 -10.72 19.10 3.29
C THR A 175 -9.79 18.03 3.87
N GLU A 176 -9.05 18.35 4.93
CA GLU A 176 -8.22 17.36 5.66
C GLU A 176 -9.02 16.11 6.04
N SER A 177 -10.25 16.28 6.55
CA SER A 177 -11.10 15.16 6.93
C SER A 177 -11.47 14.28 5.75
N SER A 178 -11.76 14.88 4.58
CA SER A 178 -12.05 14.11 3.37
C SER A 178 -10.80 13.40 2.84
N ALA A 179 -9.64 14.06 2.83
CA ALA A 179 -8.38 13.45 2.42
C ALA A 179 -8.02 12.24 3.29
N ARG A 180 -8.18 12.37 4.63
CA ARG A 180 -8.01 11.26 5.58
C ARG A 180 -8.98 10.11 5.33
N ALA A 181 -10.25 10.40 5.11
CA ALA A 181 -11.24 9.36 4.83
C ALA A 181 -10.93 8.62 3.51
N HIS A 182 -10.54 9.35 2.47
CA HIS A 182 -10.15 8.77 1.18
C HIS A 182 -8.88 7.92 1.32
N TRP A 183 -7.85 8.45 1.99
CA TRP A 183 -6.60 7.74 2.22
C TRP A 183 -6.82 6.47 3.05
N LYS A 184 -7.66 6.51 4.10
CA LYS A 184 -8.05 5.31 4.86
C LYS A 184 -8.61 4.21 3.94
N ALA A 185 -9.46 4.58 2.99
CA ALA A 185 -10.06 3.63 2.05
C ALA A 185 -9.01 3.03 1.10
N VAL A 186 -8.10 3.86 0.58
CA VAL A 186 -6.97 3.42 -0.27
C VAL A 186 -6.06 2.46 0.50
N LEU A 187 -5.61 2.85 1.70
CA LEU A 187 -4.74 2.03 2.55
C LEU A 187 -5.37 0.67 2.85
N HIS A 188 -6.65 0.66 3.24
CA HIS A 188 -7.37 -0.58 3.53
C HIS A 188 -7.45 -1.49 2.31
N ALA A 189 -7.76 -0.96 1.13
CA ALA A 189 -7.79 -1.71 -0.11
C ALA A 189 -6.39 -2.29 -0.47
N ALA A 190 -5.34 -1.48 -0.31
CA ALA A 190 -3.95 -1.86 -0.57
C ALA A 190 -3.46 -2.98 0.37
N VAL A 191 -3.77 -2.89 1.66
CA VAL A 191 -3.45 -3.94 2.65
C VAL A 191 -4.13 -5.26 2.30
N LEU A 192 -5.42 -5.24 1.99
CA LEU A 192 -6.13 -6.46 1.66
C LEU A 192 -5.65 -7.08 0.34
N ALA A 193 -5.34 -6.26 -0.67
CA ALA A 193 -4.76 -6.74 -1.93
C ALA A 193 -3.37 -7.35 -1.71
N THR A 194 -2.55 -6.73 -0.85
CA THR A 194 -1.23 -7.25 -0.45
C THR A 194 -1.35 -8.65 0.14
N ILE A 195 -2.23 -8.83 1.12
CA ILE A 195 -2.44 -10.12 1.78
C ILE A 195 -2.89 -11.18 0.75
N ARG A 196 -3.87 -10.86 -0.10
CA ARG A 196 -4.35 -11.78 -1.14
C ARG A 196 -3.25 -12.18 -2.12
N ALA A 197 -2.48 -11.21 -2.64
CA ALA A 197 -1.40 -11.47 -3.58
C ALA A 197 -0.29 -12.32 -2.95
N ALA A 198 0.06 -12.04 -1.69
CA ALA A 198 1.06 -12.80 -0.97
C ALA A 198 0.62 -14.24 -0.66
N ILE A 199 -0.66 -14.46 -0.30
CA ILE A 199 -1.23 -15.83 -0.15
C ILE A 199 -1.12 -16.59 -1.46
N ALA A 200 -1.50 -15.98 -2.59
CA ALA A 200 -1.39 -16.62 -3.90
C ALA A 200 0.06 -16.95 -4.27
N ALA A 201 1.01 -16.06 -3.97
CA ALA A 201 2.42 -16.27 -4.22
C ALA A 201 2.98 -17.47 -3.43
N VAL A 202 2.62 -17.60 -2.15
CA VAL A 202 3.02 -18.76 -1.32
C VAL A 202 2.44 -20.06 -1.87
N ASN A 203 1.13 -20.10 -2.15
CA ASN A 203 0.47 -21.30 -2.68
C ASN A 203 1.09 -21.78 -4.01
N ASN A 204 1.44 -20.85 -4.89
CA ASN A 204 2.09 -21.17 -6.17
C ASN A 204 3.49 -21.78 -5.97
N ARG A 205 4.21 -21.35 -4.92
CA ARG A 205 5.53 -21.91 -4.59
C ARG A 205 5.43 -23.30 -3.98
N ASP A 206 4.48 -23.51 -3.10
CA ASP A 206 4.24 -24.83 -2.50
C ASP A 206 3.84 -25.87 -3.57
N ALA A 207 2.98 -25.47 -4.51
CA ALA A 207 2.60 -26.31 -5.64
C ALA A 207 3.78 -26.65 -6.56
N ALA A 208 4.66 -25.69 -6.84
CA ALA A 208 5.86 -25.91 -7.65
C ALA A 208 6.86 -26.88 -6.97
N ASN A 209 6.99 -26.80 -5.65
CA ASN A 209 7.89 -27.68 -4.88
C ASN A 209 7.33 -29.11 -4.72
N ALA A 210 6.01 -29.28 -4.65
CA ALA A 210 5.38 -30.59 -4.51
C ALA A 210 5.39 -31.43 -5.82
N GLY A 211 5.62 -30.80 -6.97
CA GLY A 211 5.70 -31.45 -8.28
C GLY A 211 7.11 -31.76 -8.78
N ALA A 212 8.15 -31.43 -8.00
CA ALA A 212 9.56 -31.67 -8.30
C ALA A 212 10.10 -32.89 -7.53
#